data_AF-A0A353Y0W3-F1
#
_entry.id   AF-A0A353Y0W3-F1
#
_cell.length_a   1.000
_cell.length_b   1.000
_cell.length_c   1.000
_cell.angle_alpha   90.00
_cell.angle_beta   90.00
_cell.angle_gamma   90.00
#
_symmetry.space_group_name_H-M   'P 1'
#
loop_
_entity.id
_entity.type
_entity.pdbx_description
1 polymer ?
#
loop_
_entity_poly.entity_id
_entity_poly.type
_entity_poly.pdbx_seq_one_letter_code
_entity_poly.pdbx_strand_id
1 'polypeptide(L)' 'ESGDHHVTVLDGDNFEPIHRFASRFALHGGPKYSSTGRFVYFTSRDGWISKFDMYQLKMTAEIRVGINAR' A
#
# COMPACT_ATOMS: atom_id res chain seq x y z
N GLU A 1 -0.40 1.39 -8.82
CA GLU A 1 0.88 0.71 -9.06
C GLU A 1 1.05 0.69 -10.58
N SER A 2 2.14 1.26 -11.09
CA SER A 2 2.34 1.53 -12.53
C SER A 2 3.42 0.62 -13.13
N GLY A 3 3.72 -0.52 -12.48
CA GLY A 3 4.81 -1.42 -12.83
C GLY A 3 6.18 -1.01 -12.26
N ASP A 4 6.25 0.06 -11.48
CA ASP A 4 7.47 0.56 -10.83
C ASP A 4 7.63 0.11 -9.38
N HIS A 5 6.66 -0.66 -8.88
CA HIS A 5 6.61 -1.20 -7.51
C HIS A 5 6.61 -0.11 -6.45
N HIS A 6 5.94 1.01 -6.69
CA HIS A 6 5.78 2.06 -5.69
C HIS A 6 4.32 2.44 -5.47
N VAL A 7 4.08 3.02 -4.30
CA VAL A 7 2.83 3.72 -3.97
C VAL A 7 3.18 5.19 -3.73
N THR A 8 2.37 6.07 -4.31
CA THR A 8 2.40 7.51 -4.01
C THR A 8 1.09 7.89 -3.32
N VAL A 9 1.21 8.54 -2.16
CA VAL A 9 0.12 9.25 -1.51
C VAL A 9 0.04 10.63 -2.13
N LEU A 10 -1.13 11.01 -2.61
CA LEU A 10 -1.40 12.31 -3.23
C LEU A 10 -2.30 13.15 -2.33
N ASP A 11 -2.10 14.46 -2.37
CA ASP A 11 -3.12 15.42 -1.94
C ASP A 11 -4.38 15.24 -2.82
N GLY A 12 -5.54 15.10 -2.18
CA GLY A 12 -6.80 14.85 -2.88
C GLY A 12 -7.37 16.07 -3.61
N ASP A 13 -6.95 17.28 -3.24
CA ASP A 13 -7.43 18.53 -3.83
C ASP A 13 -6.56 18.95 -5.02
N ASN A 14 -5.24 18.82 -4.88
CA ASN A 14 -4.27 19.33 -5.85
C ASN A 14 -3.52 18.25 -6.63
N PHE A 15 -3.64 16.97 -6.26
CA PHE A 15 -2.88 15.84 -6.84
C PHE A 15 -1.36 15.93 -6.70
N GLU A 16 -0.88 16.73 -5.75
CA GLU A 16 0.55 16.83 -5.44
C GLU A 16 1.04 15.63 -4.60
N PRO A 17 2.25 15.09 -4.87
CA PRO A 17 2.81 14.00 -4.06
C PRO A 17 3.12 14.41 -2.61
N ILE A 18 2.49 13.73 -1.65
CA ILE A 18 2.79 13.88 -0.21
C ILE A 18 3.90 12.93 0.21
N HIS A 19 3.81 11.68 -0.23
CA HIS A 19 4.78 10.65 0.14
C HIS A 19 4.85 9.56 -0.91
N ARG A 20 6.04 9.00 -1.12
CA ARG A 20 6.25 7.90 -2.04
C ARG A 20 7.15 6.86 -1.41
N PHE A 21 6.74 5.61 -1.52
CA PHE A 21 7.45 4.49 -0.91
C PHE A 21 7.40 3.25 -1.79
N ALA A 22 8.40 2.40 -1.63
CA ALA A 22 8.47 1.12 -2.31
C ALA A 22 7.36 0.19 -1.77
N SER A 23 6.71 -0.51 -2.68
CA SER A 23 5.75 -1.57 -2.40
C SER A 23 6.34 -2.94 -2.72
N ARG A 24 5.64 -3.99 -2.32
CA ARG A 24 5.97 -5.36 -2.72
C ARG A 24 5.66 -5.61 -4.19
N PHE A 25 6.13 -6.74 -4.71
CA PHE A 25 5.99 -7.13 -6.10
C PHE A 25 4.53 -7.08 -6.57
N ALA A 26 4.26 -6.27 -7.60
CA ALA A 26 2.97 -6.15 -8.28
C ALA A 26 1.76 -6.15 -7.34
N LEU A 27 1.30 -4.97 -6.92
CA LEU A 27 0.12 -4.90 -6.06
C LEU A 27 -1.12 -5.48 -6.76
N HIS A 28 -1.93 -6.21 -5.99
CA HIS A 28 -3.18 -6.78 -6.43
C HIS A 28 -4.36 -6.05 -5.81
N GLY A 29 -5.20 -5.48 -6.68
CA GLY A 29 -6.36 -4.69 -6.27
C GLY A 29 -5.97 -3.30 -5.78
N GLY A 30 -6.99 -2.54 -5.40
CA GLY A 30 -6.80 -1.22 -4.79
C GLY A 30 -6.50 -1.30 -3.29
N PRO A 31 -5.93 -0.22 -2.71
CA PRO A 31 -5.72 -0.09 -1.27
C PRO A 31 -7.02 -0.35 -0.48
N LYS A 32 -6.91 -1.06 0.63
CA LYS A 32 -8.04 -1.31 1.55
C LYS A 32 -7.81 -0.57 2.85
N TYR A 33 -8.75 0.25 3.27
CA TYR A 33 -8.61 1.06 4.48
C TYR A 33 -9.25 0.37 5.68
N SER A 34 -8.65 0.56 6.85
CA SER A 34 -9.33 0.33 8.13
C SER A 34 -10.58 1.21 8.24
N SER A 35 -11.55 0.82 9.06
CA SER A 35 -12.77 1.60 9.30
C SER A 35 -12.51 3.04 9.76
N THR A 36 -11.41 3.27 10.48
CA THR A 36 -10.98 4.60 10.94
C THR A 36 -10.17 5.40 9.90
N GLY A 37 -9.85 4.81 8.75
CA GLY A 37 -8.99 5.43 7.73
C GLY A 37 -7.50 5.50 8.08
N ARG A 38 -7.09 5.33 9.34
CA ARG A 38 -5.69 5.43 9.77
C ARG A 38 -4.76 4.46 9.04
N PHE A 39 -5.18 3.20 8.89
CA PHE A 39 -4.36 2.19 8.23
C PHE A 39 -4.89 1.88 6.84
N VAL A 40 -3.96 1.74 5.90
CA VAL A 40 -4.20 1.18 4.57
C VAL A 40 -3.41 -0.11 4.41
N TYR A 41 -4.05 -1.07 3.73
CA TYR A 41 -3.52 -2.40 3.48
C TYR A 41 -3.35 -2.60 1.99
N PHE A 42 -2.18 -3.14 1.62
CA PHE A 42 -1.84 -3.52 0.26
C PHE A 42 -1.67 -5.04 0.19
N THR A 43 -2.15 -5.65 -0.88
CA THR A 43 -1.88 -7.06 -1.19
C THR A 43 -0.96 -7.11 -2.39
N SER A 44 0.10 -7.91 -2.34
CA SER A 44 0.98 -8.18 -3.47
C SER A 44 0.59 -9.46 -4.18
N ARG A 45 0.93 -9.62 -5.47
CA ARG A 45 0.61 -10.85 -6.21
C ARG A 45 1.32 -12.09 -5.66
N ASP A 46 2.49 -11.92 -5.05
CA ASP A 46 3.26 -13.00 -4.43
C ASP A 46 2.88 -13.29 -2.96
N GLY A 47 1.74 -12.75 -2.50
CA GLY A 47 1.08 -13.17 -1.27
C GLY A 47 1.45 -12.37 -0.02
N TRP A 48 2.06 -11.18 -0.17
CA TRP A 48 2.29 -10.27 0.95
C TRP A 48 1.06 -9.42 1.24
N ILE A 49 0.83 -9.17 2.52
CA ILE A 49 -0.03 -8.13 3.05
C ILE A 49 0.85 -7.11 3.76
N SER A 50 0.77 -5.85 3.34
CA SER A 50 1.54 -4.74 3.91
C SER A 50 0.59 -3.75 4.57
N LYS A 51 0.86 -3.37 5.83
CA LYS A 51 0.07 -2.41 6.62
C LYS A 51 0.83 -1.10 6.76
N PHE A 52 0.26 -0.03 6.22
CA PHE A 52 0.84 1.31 6.22
C PHE A 52 0.00 2.25 7.11
N ASP A 53 0.67 3.01 7.98
CA ASP A 53 0.06 4.04 8.82
C ASP A 53 0.04 5.38 8.06
N MET A 54 -1.15 5.85 7.71
CA MET A 54 -1.36 7.09 6.95
C MET A 54 -1.00 8.34 7.76
N TYR A 55 -1.03 8.28 9.09
CA TYR A 55 -0.75 9.45 9.93
C TYR A 55 0.74 9.66 10.13
N GLN A 56 1.51 8.57 10.13
CA GLN A 56 2.96 8.61 10.26
C GLN A 56 3.69 8.45 8.92
N LEU A 57 2.94 8.18 7.84
CA LEU A 57 3.45 7.91 6.50
C LEU A 57 4.53 6.81 6.52
N LYS A 58 4.24 5.69 7.19
CA LYS A 58 5.23 4.63 7.43
C LYS A 58 4.63 3.22 7.31
N MET A 59 5.40 2.31 6.73
CA MET A 59 5.11 0.88 6.80
C MET A 59 5.28 0.37 8.24
N THR A 60 4.24 -0.23 8.81
CA THR A 60 4.23 -0.67 10.22
C THR A 60 4.33 -2.18 10.38
N ALA A 61 3.85 -2.95 9.41
CA ALA A 61 3.95 -4.40 9.42
C ALA A 61 3.83 -4.96 8.01
N GLU A 62 4.46 -6.11 7.78
CA GLU A 62 4.28 -6.91 6.59
C GLU A 62 4.25 -8.38 6.96
N ILE A 63 3.37 -9.13 6.32
CA ILE A 63 3.27 -10.58 6.51
C ILE A 63 3.01 -11.24 5.17
N ARG A 64 3.68 -12.36 4.91
CA ARG A 64 3.39 -13.21 3.76
C ARG A 64 2.41 -14.30 4.19
N VAL A 65 1.23 -14.29 3.59
CA VAL A 65 0.12 -15.19 3.96
C VAL A 65 -0.16 -16.27 2.90
N GLY A 66 0.58 -16.24 1.80
CA GLY A 66 0.49 -17.22 0.73
C GLY A 66 1.64 -17.13 -0.25
N ILE A 67 1.72 -18.08 -1.16
CA ILE A 67 2.69 -18.07 -2.27
C ILE A 67 2.19 -17.14 -3.39
N ASN A 68 0.87 -16.96 -3.49
CA ASN A 68 0.21 -16.22 -4.54
C ASN A 68 -1.14 -15.66 -4.04
N ALA A 69 -1.51 -14.46 -4.51
CA ALA A 69 -2.79 -13.80 -4.21
C ALA A 69 -3.66 -13.53 -5.47
N ARG A 70 -3.32 -14.19 -6.60
CA ARG A 70 -4.13 -14.41 -7.80
C ARG A 70 -3.42 -15.36 -8.78
#